data_AF-A0A4C1Y0U6-F1
#
_entry.id   AF-A0A4C1Y0U6-F1
#
_cell.length_a   1.000
_cell.length_b   1.000
_cell.length_c   1.000
_cell.angle_alpha   90.00
_cell.angle_beta   90.00
_cell.angle_gamma   90.00
#
_symmetry.space_group_name_H-M   'P 1'
#
loop_
_entity.id
_entity.type
_entity.pdbx_description
1 polymer ?
#
loop_
_entity_poly.entity_id
_entity_poly.type
_entity_poly.pdbx_seq_one_letter_code
_entity_poly.pdbx_strand_id
1 'polypeptide(L)'
;MSNKASQFLEGQKIQLAGHPPNSPDLAPSDFYLFLSVKNILRSQRFSSREVAVDVFKMHVLEILQIEWKKFYENLFQRYKSALIIMANILKSNKTTLNDRCLFVFDIPDI
;
A
#
# COMPACT_ATOMS: atom_id res chain seq x y z
N MET A 1 -0.48 -4.47 -16.24
CA MET A 1 -1.95 -4.40 -16.44
C MET A 1 -2.26 -4.88 -17.86
N SER A 2 -3.34 -5.61 -18.08
CA SER A 2 -3.72 -6.08 -19.43
C SER A 2 -4.38 -4.95 -20.24
N ASN A 3 -4.17 -4.91 -21.55
CA ASN A 3 -4.74 -3.89 -22.45
C ASN A 3 -6.27 -3.78 -22.34
N LYS A 4 -6.96 -4.90 -22.15
CA LYS A 4 -8.42 -4.91 -21.97
C LYS A 4 -8.86 -4.17 -20.70
N ALA A 5 -8.08 -4.29 -19.62
CA ALA A 5 -8.36 -3.59 -18.37
C ALA A 5 -8.11 -2.09 -18.51
N SER A 6 -7.04 -1.69 -19.20
CA SER A 6 -6.74 -0.27 -19.46
C SER A 6 -7.82 0.41 -20.29
N GLN A 7 -8.27 -0.22 -21.38
CA GLN A 7 -9.38 0.28 -22.21
C GLN A 7 -10.68 0.44 -21.43
N PHE A 8 -10.98 -0.51 -20.53
CA PHE A 8 -12.15 -0.42 -19.66
C PHE A 8 -12.07 0.78 -18.71
N LEU A 9 -10.91 0.99 -18.05
CA LEU A 9 -10.71 2.11 -17.14
C LEU A 9 -10.79 3.46 -17.86
N GLU A 10 -10.22 3.56 -19.07
CA GLU A 10 -10.32 4.74 -19.93
C GLU A 10 -11.77 5.05 -20.31
N GLY A 11 -12.54 4.03 -20.72
CA GLY A 11 -13.97 4.17 -21.04
C GLY A 11 -14.81 4.62 -19.83
N GLN A 12 -14.43 4.21 -18.62
CA GLN A 12 -15.09 4.63 -17.37
C GLN A 12 -14.56 5.96 -16.80
N LYS A 13 -13.56 6.58 -17.44
CA LYS A 13 -12.89 7.80 -16.95
C LYS A 13 -12.31 7.65 -15.52
N ILE A 14 -11.88 6.44 -15.16
CA ILE A 14 -11.29 6.16 -13.85
C ILE A 14 -9.78 6.45 -13.94
N GLN A 15 -9.30 7.40 -13.14
CA GLN A 15 -7.86 7.64 -13.02
C GLN A 15 -7.22 6.58 -12.13
N LEU A 16 -6.13 6.00 -12.62
CA LEU A 16 -5.32 5.06 -11.86
C LEU A 16 -4.28 5.82 -11.05
N ALA A 17 -4.32 5.69 -9.72
CA ALA A 17 -3.26 6.18 -8.87
C ALA A 17 -2.01 5.30 -8.99
N GLY A 18 -0.83 5.92 -8.98
CA GLY A 18 0.44 5.18 -8.95
C GLY A 18 0.56 4.36 -7.66
N HIS A 19 0.87 3.07 -7.78
CA HIS A 19 1.10 2.18 -6.64
C HIS A 19 2.48 1.51 -6.76
N PRO A 20 3.34 1.60 -5.74
CA PRO A 20 4.62 0.90 -5.76
C PRO A 20 4.44 -0.64 -5.82
N PRO A 21 5.34 -1.35 -6.52
CA PRO A 21 5.33 -2.81 -6.55
C PRO A 21 5.49 -3.41 -5.14
N ASN A 22 4.76 -4.50 -4.86
CA ASN A 22 4.87 -5.28 -3.62
C ASN A 22 4.66 -4.48 -2.32
N SER A 23 3.80 -3.47 -2.32
CA SER A 23 3.51 -2.64 -1.13
C SER A 23 2.09 -2.84 -0.59
N PRO A 24 1.74 -4.04 -0.07
CA PRO A 24 0.41 -4.30 0.48
C PRO A 24 0.09 -3.42 1.70
N ASP A 25 1.11 -2.89 2.38
CA ASP A 25 1.00 -1.93 3.48
C ASP A 25 0.46 -0.56 3.07
N LEU A 26 0.50 -0.26 1.76
CA LEU A 26 -0.06 0.94 1.14
C LEU A 26 -1.38 0.67 0.42
N ALA A 27 -1.77 -0.59 0.24
CA ALA A 27 -3.04 -0.96 -0.37
C ALA A 27 -4.18 -0.91 0.67
N PRO A 28 -5.25 -0.13 0.43
CA PRO A 28 -6.37 -0.02 1.36
C PRO A 28 -7.00 -1.35 1.78
N SER A 29 -7.19 -2.24 0.80
CA SER A 29 -7.80 -3.55 0.98
C SER A 29 -6.97 -4.47 1.87
N ASP A 30 -5.67 -4.52 1.61
CA ASP A 30 -4.76 -5.47 2.25
C ASP A 30 -4.35 -5.00 3.65
N PHE A 31 -4.12 -3.70 3.82
CA PHE A 31 -3.69 -3.16 5.10
C PHE A 31 -4.79 -3.26 6.17
N TYR A 32 -6.06 -3.01 5.81
CA TYR A 32 -7.09 -2.78 6.81
C TYR A 32 -8.39 -3.54 6.58
N LEU A 33 -8.98 -3.48 5.37
CA LEU A 33 -10.29 -4.11 5.13
C LEU A 33 -10.23 -5.61 5.39
N PHE A 34 -9.27 -6.31 4.79
CA PHE A 34 -9.12 -7.73 5.01
C PHE A 34 -8.67 -8.05 6.43
N LEU A 35 -7.86 -7.19 7.07
CA LEU A 35 -7.45 -7.42 8.45
C LEU A 35 -8.64 -7.31 9.43
N SER A 36 -9.48 -6.28 9.28
CA SER A 36 -10.67 -6.06 10.09
C SER A 36 -11.66 -7.20 9.92
N VAL A 37 -12.03 -7.50 8.67
CA VAL A 37 -13.01 -8.54 8.38
C VAL A 37 -12.47 -9.93 8.74
N LYS A 38 -11.18 -10.20 8.54
CA LYS A 38 -10.56 -11.48 8.94
C LYS A 38 -10.64 -11.72 10.44
N ASN A 39 -10.51 -10.69 11.26
CA ASN A 39 -10.65 -10.83 12.71
C ASN A 39 -12.08 -11.19 13.11
N ILE A 40 -13.08 -10.63 12.43
CA ILE A 40 -14.50 -10.89 12.69
C ILE A 40 -14.90 -12.28 12.20
N LEU A 41 -14.47 -12.67 11.01
CA LEU A 41 -14.71 -13.99 10.43
C LEU A 41 -13.86 -15.09 11.07
N ARG A 42 -12.97 -14.74 11.99
CA ARG A 42 -12.06 -15.70 12.61
C ARG A 42 -12.87 -16.76 13.34
N SER A 43 -12.45 -18.01 13.17
CA SER A 43 -13.09 -19.19 13.79
C SER A 43 -14.51 -19.50 13.32
N GLN A 44 -15.05 -18.78 12.35
CA GLN A 44 -16.31 -19.16 11.70
C GLN A 44 -16.07 -20.24 10.64
N ARG A 45 -16.97 -21.22 10.56
CA ARG A 45 -17.01 -22.22 9.48
C ARG A 45 -18.28 -22.02 8.69
N PHE A 46 -18.16 -21.90 7.38
CA PHE A 46 -19.29 -21.72 6.48
C PHE A 46 -19.63 -23.03 5.79
N SER A 47 -20.92 -23.34 5.70
CA SER A 47 -21.42 -24.53 5.02
C SER A 47 -21.39 -24.39 3.49
N SER A 48 -21.41 -23.16 2.97
CA SER A 48 -21.32 -22.87 1.54
C SER A 48 -20.62 -21.54 1.26
N ARG A 49 -20.29 -21.31 -0.02
CA ARG A 49 -19.68 -20.05 -0.47
C ARG A 49 -20.65 -18.88 -0.32
N GLU A 50 -21.92 -19.10 -0.60
CA GLU A 50 -22.98 -18.08 -0.59
C GLU A 50 -23.12 -17.52 0.83
N VAL A 51 -23.19 -18.39 1.83
CA VAL A 51 -23.23 -18.01 3.24
C VAL A 51 -21.98 -17.21 3.63
N ALA A 52 -20.79 -17.62 3.19
CA ALA A 52 -19.56 -16.88 3.48
C ALA A 52 -19.57 -15.47 2.87
N VAL A 53 -20.06 -15.33 1.63
CA VAL A 53 -20.17 -14.04 0.94
C VAL A 53 -21.18 -13.12 1.62
N ASP A 54 -22.32 -13.64 2.07
CA ASP A 54 -23.36 -12.84 2.71
C ASP A 54 -22.92 -12.35 4.10
N VAL A 55 -22.24 -13.20 4.88
CA VAL A 55 -21.64 -12.80 6.16
C VAL A 55 -20.55 -11.74 5.94
N PHE A 56 -19.71 -11.90 4.91
CA PHE A 56 -18.71 -10.88 4.55
C PHE A 56 -19.37 -9.54 4.21
N LYS A 57 -20.42 -9.54 3.37
CA LYS A 57 -21.15 -8.31 3.00
C LYS A 57 -21.76 -7.65 4.22
N MET A 58 -22.41 -8.41 5.09
CA MET A 58 -23.01 -7.92 6.33
C MET A 58 -21.95 -7.18 7.17
N HIS A 59 -20.81 -7.81 7.43
CA HIS A 59 -19.76 -7.18 8.22
C HIS A 59 -19.14 -5.95 7.57
N VAL A 60 -18.94 -5.96 6.25
CA VAL A 60 -18.44 -4.76 5.53
C VAL A 60 -19.42 -3.60 5.65
N LEU A 61 -20.74 -3.86 5.63
CA LEU A 61 -21.78 -2.86 5.81
C LEU A 61 -21.88 -2.37 7.26
N GLU A 62 -21.57 -3.22 8.23
CA GLU A 62 -21.54 -2.88 9.66
C GLU A 62 -20.35 -1.98 10.05
N ILE A 63 -19.27 -1.94 9.24
CA ILE A 63 -18.14 -1.04 9.50
C ILE A 63 -18.64 0.40 9.50
N LEU A 64 -18.61 1.02 10.67
CA LEU A 64 -19.09 2.39 10.89
C LEU A 64 -18.33 3.39 10.00
N GLN A 65 -19.02 4.41 9.52
CA GLN A 65 -18.43 5.47 8.70
C GLN A 65 -17.23 6.16 9.40
N ILE A 66 -17.22 6.22 10.73
CA ILE A 66 -16.12 6.77 11.52
C ILE A 66 -14.85 5.90 11.46
N GLU A 67 -15.00 4.58 11.33
CA GLU A 67 -13.87 3.66 11.18
C GLU A 67 -13.25 3.80 9.79
N TRP A 68 -14.08 3.95 8.76
CA TRP A 68 -13.63 4.28 7.41
C TRP A 68 -12.83 5.58 7.37
N LYS A 69 -13.30 6.63 8.05
CA LYS A 69 -12.57 7.91 8.11
C LYS A 69 -11.20 7.75 8.78
N LYS A 70 -11.16 7.12 9.97
CA LYS A 70 -9.90 6.84 10.67
C LYS A 70 -8.96 5.99 9.82
N PHE A 71 -9.50 5.05 9.06
CA PHE A 71 -8.75 4.21 8.14
C PHE A 71 -8.03 5.03 7.07
N TYR A 72 -8.75 5.90 6.34
CA TYR A 72 -8.15 6.73 5.30
C TYR A 72 -7.12 7.72 5.86
N GLU A 73 -7.38 8.28 7.04
CA GLU A 73 -6.43 9.16 7.73
C GLU A 73 -5.13 8.42 8.07
N ASN A 74 -5.21 7.21 8.63
CA ASN A 74 -4.04 6.38 8.95
C ASN A 74 -3.26 5.98 7.69
N LEU A 75 -3.96 5.61 6.62
CA LEU A 75 -3.33 5.28 5.35
C LEU A 75 -2.56 6.48 4.79
N PHE A 76 -3.15 7.67 4.83
CA PHE A 76 -2.50 8.90 4.38
C PHE A 76 -1.22 9.21 5.19
N GLN A 77 -1.24 8.98 6.51
CA GLN A 77 -0.03 9.12 7.32
C GLN A 77 1.06 8.12 6.92
N ARG A 78 0.70 6.87 6.59
CA ARG A 78 1.67 5.89 6.10
C ARG A 78 2.31 6.29 4.78
N TYR A 79 1.53 6.82 3.84
CA TYR A 79 2.08 7.37 2.61
C TYR A 79 3.10 8.49 2.87
N LYS A 80 2.81 9.39 3.82
CA LYS A 80 3.77 10.42 4.23
C LYS A 80 5.04 9.81 4.83
N SER A 81 4.90 8.85 5.74
CA SER A 81 6.05 8.17 6.34
C SER A 81 6.90 7.45 5.30
N ALA A 82 6.28 6.73 4.37
CA ALA A 82 6.97 6.05 3.28
C ALA A 82 7.73 7.04 2.39
N LEU A 83 7.13 8.18 2.05
CA LEU A 83 7.79 9.24 1.27
C LEU A 83 9.01 9.81 2.00
N ILE A 84 8.89 10.08 3.31
CA ILE A 84 10.00 10.59 4.14
C ILE A 84 11.14 9.57 4.21
N ILE A 85 10.82 8.29 4.45
CA ILE A 85 11.80 7.21 4.51
C ILE A 85 12.53 7.08 3.17
N MET A 86 11.79 7.06 2.05
CA MET A 86 12.38 7.02 0.71
C MET A 86 13.31 8.21 0.46
N ALA A 87 12.89 9.43 0.83
CA ALA A 87 13.72 10.61 0.68
C ALA A 87 15.01 10.54 1.53
N ASN A 88 14.94 10.00 2.74
CA ASN A 88 16.10 9.84 3.61
C ASN A 88 17.08 8.78 3.09
N ILE A 89 16.57 7.65 2.58
CA ILE A 89 17.40 6.62 1.92
C ILE A 89 18.11 7.20 0.71
N LEU A 90 17.41 7.96 -0.14
CA LEU A 90 18.00 8.61 -1.31
C LEU A 90 19.09 9.62 -0.91
N LYS A 91 18.86 10.43 0.13
CA LYS A 91 19.85 11.37 0.65
C LYS A 91 21.08 10.65 1.20
N SER A 92 20.89 9.60 2.00
CA SER A 92 21.97 8.78 2.56
C SER A 92 22.79 8.07 1.47
N ASN A 93 22.13 7.57 0.43
CA ASN A 93 22.81 6.97 -0.72
C ASN A 93 23.60 8.00 -1.53
N LYS A 94 23.09 9.24 -1.63
CA LYS A 94 23.81 10.34 -2.29
C LYS A 94 25.02 10.80 -1.47
N THR A 95 24.91 10.90 -0.15
CA THR A 95 26.06 11.22 0.72
C THR A 95 27.09 10.10 0.66
N THR A 96 26.69 8.83 0.76
CA THR A 96 27.64 7.70 0.66
C THR A 96 28.27 7.51 -0.72
N LEU A 97 27.66 8.02 -1.80
CA LEU A 97 28.30 8.13 -3.12
C LEU A 97 29.28 9.32 -3.17
N ASN A 98 28.90 10.49 -2.64
CA ASN A 98 29.75 11.67 -2.59
C ASN A 98 30.98 11.45 -1.68
N ASP A 99 30.80 10.81 -0.54
CA ASP A 99 31.86 10.46 0.40
C ASP A 99 32.79 9.40 -0.21
N ARG A 100 32.26 8.42 -0.96
CA ARG A 100 33.08 7.45 -1.70
C ARG A 100 33.84 8.07 -2.89
N CYS A 101 33.32 9.12 -3.52
CA CYS A 101 34.05 9.86 -4.56
C CYS A 101 35.17 10.75 -4.01
N LEU A 102 35.09 11.19 -2.74
CA LEU A 102 36.16 11.94 -2.08
C LEU A 102 37.40 11.08 -1.80
N PHE A 103 37.26 9.75 -1.66
CA PHE A 103 38.40 8.83 -1.44
C PHE A 103 39.13 8.38 -2.71
N VAL A 104 38.73 8.82 -3.91
CA VAL A 104 39.38 8.43 -5.18
C VAL A 104 40.37 9.50 -5.71
N PHE A 105 40.57 10.60 -5.00
CA PHE A 105 41.47 11.69 -5.44
C PHE A 105 42.80 11.82 -4.69
N ASP A 106 43.10 10.95 -3.72
CA ASP A 106 44.37 11.00 -2.96
C ASP A 106 45.16 9.68 -3.01
N ILE A 107 45.44 9.15 -4.22
CA ILE A 107 46.52 8.18 -4.41
C ILE A 107 47.64 8.92 -5.16
N PRO A 108 48.78 9.23 -4.52
CA PRO A 108 49.90 9.86 -5.22
C PRO A 108 50.54 8.83 -6.15
N ASP A 109 50.73 9.24 -7.40
CA ASP A 109 51.49 8.51 -8.41
C ASP A 109 52.88 8.14 -7.86
N ILE A 110 53.19 6.85 -7.85
CA ILE A 110 54.56 6.31 -7.72
C ILE A 110 54.95 5.73 -9.08
#